data_AF-A0A2P5NWQ9-F1
#
_entry.id   AF-A0A2P5NWQ9-F1
#
_cell.length_a   1.000
_cell.length_b   1.000
_cell.length_c   1.000
_cell.angle_alpha   90.00
_cell.angle_beta   90.00
_cell.angle_gamma   90.00
#
_symmetry.space_group_name_H-M   'P 1'
#
loop_
_entity.id
_entity.type
_entity.pdbx_description
1 polymer ?
#
loop_
_entity_poly.entity_id
_entity_poly.type
_entity_poly.pdbx_seq_one_letter_code
_entity_poly.pdbx_strand_id
1 'polypeptide(L)'
;MLTIINCKLDRREKKRHNGTLRFKINWGRGRLNKYESFSCFAAKFCRLNLLTPYKFRKFWQKSVEIFDSYHKQERLNYIARLLDEPLSVVRTVFEEQGQGWGCFCIDEKSLNRYSEISYCPECIADGFHGNFHESCWLRKCPIHYCDLIREPVSYSLSTKADRYLERLISLLDIKCPGWELSARNTMSNDGIKRLPIFHQFLHWQSTAQKTVTVWSDRCLGAFGLHCLAGKYESKYHYQNLDELMGRINWLASIPEELSELFTISSMKEEPEVKYFCNEVGKELNSLLATHSFGELIYFYKEMLIAKEEYHIFHKTAEAEISYFKINHTDKKCNCNWGINNRGNLVKLLPSELKYYGNYQCPYEFAANELYNRWFDLFGLLKSHFGRGYGINDINMLSTVGQTIASIINRDDENWKRTFKFKWSEKINYLFDTILDKIVSAHIAELKYWISSIEFGIQPNICERFPPNTYLVQSLNLDLQLISWQTRINKQPNTRNAICNK
;
A
#
# COMPACT_ATOMS: atom_id res chain seq x y z
N MET A 1 34.94 14.24 24.00
CA MET A 1 34.78 13.11 24.97
C MET A 1 34.24 11.93 24.18
N LEU A 2 35.03 10.87 23.97
CA LEU A 2 34.58 9.66 23.27
C LEU A 2 33.75 8.82 24.26
N THR A 3 32.44 8.73 24.08
CA THR A 3 31.59 7.84 24.89
C THR A 3 31.91 6.40 24.50
N ILE A 4 32.57 5.65 25.39
CA ILE A 4 32.86 4.22 25.20
C ILE A 4 31.62 3.44 25.62
N ILE A 5 30.72 3.17 24.67
CA ILE A 5 29.58 2.29 24.91
C ILE A 5 30.00 0.85 24.64
N ASN A 6 30.23 0.09 25.71
CA ASN A 6 30.45 -1.34 25.63
C ASN A 6 29.09 -2.05 25.52
N CYS A 7 28.61 -2.35 24.31
CA CYS A 7 27.47 -3.26 24.15
C CYS A 7 27.89 -4.69 24.56
N LYS A 8 27.64 -5.05 25.82
CA LYS A 8 27.55 -6.46 26.23
C LYS A 8 26.13 -6.93 25.95
N LEU A 9 25.95 -7.75 24.93
CA LEU A 9 24.72 -8.52 24.74
C LEU A 9 24.48 -9.42 25.97
N ASP A 10 23.23 -9.48 26.40
CA ASP A 10 22.80 -10.15 27.63
C ASP A 10 23.19 -11.64 27.63
N ARG A 11 23.52 -12.17 28.81
CA ARG A 11 24.22 -13.46 29.01
C ARG A 11 23.39 -14.70 28.65
N ARG A 12 22.15 -14.57 28.17
CA ARG A 12 21.25 -15.70 27.89
C ARG A 12 21.32 -16.27 26.46
N GLU A 13 22.03 -15.64 25.52
CA GLU A 13 22.13 -16.13 24.13
C GLU A 13 23.51 -16.69 23.75
N LYS A 14 24.32 -17.09 24.72
CA LYS A 14 25.75 -17.41 24.52
C LYS A 14 26.07 -18.72 23.77
N LYS A 15 25.11 -19.40 23.15
CA LYS A 15 25.35 -20.70 22.49
C LYS A 15 25.28 -20.72 20.96
N ARG A 16 25.09 -19.60 20.24
CA ARG A 16 25.03 -19.66 18.76
C ARG A 16 25.90 -18.70 17.94
N HIS A 17 26.63 -17.76 18.51
CA HIS A 17 27.53 -16.91 17.71
C HIS A 17 28.91 -16.73 18.35
N ASN A 18 29.88 -17.54 17.90
CA ASN A 18 31.30 -17.28 18.09
C ASN A 18 31.70 -16.06 17.25
N GLY A 19 31.85 -14.92 17.92
CA GLY A 19 32.35 -13.67 17.34
C GLY A 19 31.57 -12.43 17.79
N THR A 20 31.67 -12.05 19.06
CA THR A 20 31.28 -10.71 19.51
C THR A 20 32.20 -9.68 18.84
N LEU A 21 31.78 -9.13 17.71
CA LEU A 21 32.33 -7.90 17.14
C LEU A 21 32.17 -6.79 18.19
N ARG A 22 33.25 -6.48 18.91
CA ARG A 22 33.32 -5.28 19.76
C ARG A 22 33.49 -4.07 18.85
N PHE A 23 32.39 -3.51 18.39
CA PHE A 23 32.40 -2.30 17.58
C PHE A 23 32.38 -1.08 18.52
N LYS A 24 33.40 -0.23 18.47
CA LYS A 24 33.41 1.06 19.18
C LYS A 24 32.69 2.08 18.30
N ILE A 25 31.58 2.61 18.79
CA ILE A 25 30.79 3.59 18.06
C ILE A 25 31.37 4.99 18.32
N ASN A 26 31.82 5.67 17.28
CA ASN A 26 32.16 7.09 17.30
C ASN A 26 30.89 7.92 17.13
N TRP A 27 30.06 7.93 18.17
CA TRP A 27 28.89 8.79 18.28
C TRP A 27 28.91 9.51 19.62
N GLY A 28 28.40 10.73 19.65
CA GLY A 28 28.29 11.53 20.87
C GLY A 28 26.97 12.27 20.87
N ARG A 29 26.47 12.56 22.06
CA ARG A 29 25.22 13.27 22.29
C ARG A 29 25.10 14.56 21.48
N GLY A 30 23.91 14.82 20.95
CA GLY A 30 23.58 16.02 20.18
C GLY A 30 24.04 15.96 18.72
N ARG A 31 24.45 14.80 18.22
CA ARG A 31 24.78 14.60 16.79
C ARG A 31 23.56 14.20 15.97
N LEU A 32 22.54 13.62 16.61
CA LEU A 32 21.26 13.31 15.97
C LEU A 32 20.42 14.59 15.89
N ASN A 33 20.03 14.99 14.68
CA ASN A 33 19.13 16.13 14.48
C ASN A 33 17.67 15.69 14.55
N LYS A 34 16.77 16.57 14.99
CA LYS A 34 15.33 16.27 14.93
C LYS A 34 14.87 16.19 13.49
N TYR A 35 13.98 15.24 13.22
CA TYR A 35 13.40 14.99 11.89
C TYR A 35 14.44 14.66 10.81
N GLU A 36 15.70 14.37 11.15
CA GLU A 36 16.64 13.85 10.15
C GLU A 36 16.14 12.50 9.62
N SER A 37 16.35 12.27 8.34
CA SER A 37 16.07 10.98 7.72
C SER A 37 16.97 9.90 8.32
N PHE A 38 16.47 8.66 8.31
CA PHE A 38 17.28 7.49 8.64
C PHE A 38 18.53 7.43 7.74
N SER A 39 18.41 7.79 6.46
CA SER A 39 19.54 7.83 5.53
C SER A 39 20.58 8.88 5.91
N CYS A 40 20.16 10.07 6.36
CA CYS A 40 21.09 11.10 6.85
C CYS A 40 21.82 10.65 8.12
N PHE A 41 21.08 10.07 9.07
CA PHE A 41 21.65 9.44 10.25
C PHE A 41 22.69 8.37 9.86
N ALA A 42 22.31 7.45 8.98
CA ALA A 42 23.15 6.36 8.52
C ALA A 42 24.40 6.88 7.80
N ALA A 43 24.28 7.96 7.03
CA ALA A 43 25.38 8.58 6.33
C ALA A 43 26.39 9.15 7.35
N LYS A 44 25.88 9.87 8.36
CA LYS A 44 26.69 10.46 9.44
C LYS A 44 27.38 9.37 10.24
N PHE A 45 26.66 8.30 10.55
CA PHE A 45 27.19 7.14 11.25
C PHE A 45 28.31 6.47 10.44
N CYS A 46 28.11 6.26 9.13
CA CYS A 46 29.12 5.71 8.24
C CYS A 46 30.41 6.55 8.25
N ARG A 47 30.28 7.87 8.08
CA ARG A 47 31.40 8.81 8.06
C ARG A 47 32.19 8.81 9.37
N LEU A 48 31.51 8.98 10.50
CA LEU A 48 32.15 9.04 11.82
C LEU A 48 32.85 7.74 12.22
N ASN A 49 32.33 6.60 11.77
CA ASN A 49 32.84 5.27 12.13
C ASN A 49 33.72 4.64 11.05
N LEU A 50 33.99 5.35 9.95
CA LEU A 50 34.72 4.85 8.79
C LEU A 50 34.15 3.52 8.26
N LEU A 51 32.82 3.44 8.20
CA LEU A 51 32.08 2.28 7.71
C LEU A 51 31.58 2.51 6.29
N THR A 52 31.49 1.41 5.53
CA THR A 52 30.71 1.40 4.30
C THR A 52 29.21 1.23 4.64
N PRO A 53 28.28 1.69 3.78
CA PRO A 53 26.84 1.45 3.92
C PRO A 53 26.47 0.00 4.21
N TYR A 54 27.10 -0.94 3.51
CA TYR A 54 26.93 -2.38 3.75
C TYR A 54 27.29 -2.79 5.19
N LYS A 55 28.42 -2.30 5.71
CA LYS A 55 28.87 -2.59 7.09
C LYS A 55 27.93 -1.95 8.10
N PHE A 56 27.46 -0.73 7.86
CA PHE A 56 26.45 -0.08 8.66
C PHE A 56 25.15 -0.90 8.72
N ARG A 57 24.59 -1.31 7.57
CA ARG A 57 23.37 -2.12 7.56
C ARG A 57 23.52 -3.41 8.36
N LYS A 58 24.64 -4.12 8.18
CA LYS A 58 24.92 -5.35 8.96
C LYS A 58 25.02 -5.06 10.46
N PHE A 59 25.62 -3.94 10.85
CA PHE A 59 25.68 -3.51 12.23
C PHE A 59 24.29 -3.19 12.78
N TRP A 60 23.51 -2.40 12.05
CA TRP A 60 22.17 -1.95 12.44
C TRP A 60 21.20 -3.14 12.59
N GLN A 61 21.19 -4.05 11.61
CA GLN A 61 20.37 -5.25 11.63
C GLN A 61 20.65 -6.12 12.87
N LYS A 62 21.94 -6.31 13.20
CA LYS A 62 22.33 -7.14 14.36
C LYS A 62 22.12 -6.46 15.70
N SER A 63 22.26 -5.13 15.73
CA SER A 63 22.30 -4.39 17.00
C SER A 63 20.94 -3.82 17.38
N VAL A 64 20.11 -3.47 16.40
CA VAL A 64 18.86 -2.71 16.58
C VAL A 64 17.65 -3.47 16.04
N GLU A 65 17.76 -4.15 14.89
CA GLU A 65 16.63 -4.90 14.32
C GLU A 65 16.40 -6.27 14.99
N ILE A 66 17.18 -6.60 16.02
CA ILE A 66 16.90 -7.76 16.89
C ILE A 66 15.61 -7.57 17.71
N PHE A 67 15.19 -6.32 17.92
CA PHE A 67 13.90 -6.00 18.52
C PHE A 67 12.82 -6.05 17.43
N ASP A 68 11.92 -7.03 17.53
CA ASP A 68 10.77 -7.15 16.62
C ASP A 68 9.86 -5.91 16.73
N SER A 69 9.05 -5.69 15.69
CA SER A 69 7.99 -4.67 15.58
C SER A 69 7.13 -4.52 16.84
N TYR A 70 6.84 -5.62 17.55
CA TYR A 70 6.08 -5.64 18.81
C TYR A 70 6.78 -4.92 19.99
N HIS A 71 8.08 -4.69 19.91
CA HIS A 71 8.90 -4.07 20.96
C HIS A 71 9.35 -2.64 20.61
N LYS A 72 8.52 -1.88 19.88
CA LYS A 72 8.83 -0.54 19.37
C LYS A 72 9.42 0.41 20.42
N GLN A 73 8.80 0.52 21.60
CA GLN A 73 9.27 1.44 22.65
C GLN A 73 10.61 0.99 23.26
N GLU A 74 10.82 -0.32 23.41
CA GLU A 74 12.09 -0.87 23.89
C GLU A 74 13.22 -0.65 22.88
N ARG A 75 12.93 -0.84 21.58
CA ARG A 75 13.84 -0.52 20.48
C ARG A 75 14.26 0.95 20.51
N LEU A 76 13.31 1.88 20.67
CA LEU A 76 13.61 3.31 20.76
C LEU A 76 14.46 3.66 22.00
N ASN A 77 14.13 3.09 23.16
CA ASN A 77 14.92 3.26 24.39
C ASN A 77 16.33 2.67 24.24
N TYR A 78 16.47 1.56 23.52
CA TYR A 78 17.77 0.98 23.20
C TYR A 78 18.57 1.89 22.27
N ILE A 79 17.99 2.40 21.18
CA ILE A 79 18.66 3.33 20.26
C ILE A 79 19.10 4.61 20.99
N ALA A 80 18.24 5.19 21.83
CA ALA A 80 18.57 6.37 22.64
C ALA A 80 19.78 6.14 23.54
N ARG A 81 19.86 4.97 24.19
CA ARG A 81 21.04 4.59 24.98
C ARG A 81 22.28 4.29 24.13
N LEU A 82 22.09 3.63 22.98
CA LEU A 82 23.17 3.25 22.07
C LEU A 82 23.87 4.47 21.46
N LEU A 83 23.12 5.53 21.18
CA LEU A 83 23.61 6.77 20.58
C LEU A 83 23.86 7.87 21.62
N ASP A 84 23.55 7.65 22.91
CA ASP A 84 23.60 8.71 23.94
C ASP A 84 22.78 9.96 23.53
N GLU A 85 21.59 9.73 22.97
CA GLU A 85 20.70 10.79 22.47
C GLU A 85 19.41 10.87 23.29
N PRO A 86 18.81 12.07 23.45
CA PRO A 86 17.51 12.20 24.07
C PRO A 86 16.45 11.39 23.32
N LEU A 87 15.62 10.64 24.05
CA LEU A 87 14.54 9.83 23.47
C LEU A 87 13.58 10.66 22.59
N SER A 88 13.36 11.93 22.96
CA SER A 88 12.54 12.85 22.17
C SER A 88 13.10 13.15 20.78
N VAL A 89 14.43 13.14 20.60
CA VAL A 89 15.06 13.30 19.29
C VAL A 89 15.06 11.97 18.54
N VAL A 90 15.41 10.88 19.22
CA VAL A 90 15.38 9.51 18.64
C VAL A 90 14.01 9.18 18.06
N ARG A 91 12.93 9.55 18.74
CA ARG A 91 11.56 9.38 18.23
C ARG A 91 11.36 10.04 16.87
N THR A 92 11.83 11.27 16.67
CA THR A 92 11.63 11.97 15.39
C THR A 92 12.32 11.33 14.18
N VAL A 93 13.31 10.45 14.41
CA VAL A 93 14.11 9.80 13.36
C VAL A 93 13.73 8.33 13.17
N PHE A 94 13.51 7.60 14.27
CA PHE A 94 13.37 6.14 14.28
C PHE A 94 11.98 5.64 14.69
N GLU A 95 11.13 6.51 15.24
CA GLU A 95 9.71 6.19 15.35
C GLU A 95 9.15 6.22 13.94
N GLU A 96 8.49 5.14 13.53
CA GLU A 96 7.98 4.98 12.16
C GLU A 96 7.27 6.24 11.68
N GLN A 97 7.93 6.94 10.78
CA GLN A 97 7.32 7.96 9.91
C GLN A 97 7.28 7.43 8.47
N GLY A 98 7.16 6.10 8.31
CA GLY A 98 6.87 5.50 7.02
C GLY A 98 5.47 5.88 6.58
N GLN A 99 5.29 6.09 5.28
CA GLN A 99 3.94 6.16 4.74
C GLN A 99 3.44 4.75 4.48
N GLY A 100 2.27 4.48 5.07
CA GLY A 100 1.79 3.14 5.38
C GLY A 100 0.83 3.24 6.56
N TRP A 101 -0.21 4.06 6.39
CA TRP A 101 -1.16 4.36 7.43
C TRP A 101 -2.32 3.37 7.34
N GLY A 102 -2.21 2.27 8.09
CA GLY A 102 -3.23 1.22 8.13
C GLY A 102 -3.64 0.77 6.72
N CYS A 103 -4.89 1.04 6.32
CA CYS A 103 -5.44 0.64 5.02
C CYS A 103 -4.92 1.45 3.81
N PHE A 104 -4.16 2.53 4.03
CA PHE A 104 -3.58 3.36 3.00
C PHE A 104 -2.05 3.23 3.03
N CYS A 105 -1.50 2.46 2.11
CA CYS A 105 -0.07 2.16 2.09
C CYS A 105 0.47 2.26 0.66
N ILE A 106 1.60 2.95 0.51
CA ILE A 106 2.44 2.83 -0.68
C ILE A 106 3.41 1.69 -0.42
N ASP A 107 3.59 0.79 -1.38
CA ASP A 107 4.71 -0.13 -1.37
C ASP A 107 5.99 0.67 -1.57
N GLU A 108 6.60 1.09 -0.48
CA GLU A 108 7.94 1.64 -0.54
C GLU A 108 8.96 0.61 -1.08
N LYS A 109 8.62 -0.70 -1.12
CA LYS A 109 9.43 -1.74 -1.76
C LYS A 109 9.22 -1.79 -3.27
N SER A 110 8.10 -1.30 -3.80
CA SER A 110 7.86 -1.30 -5.24
C SER A 110 8.30 0.01 -5.88
N LEU A 111 9.50 -0.10 -6.45
CA LEU A 111 10.00 0.56 -7.65
C LEU A 111 11.02 1.68 -7.47
N ASN A 112 10.82 2.76 -6.69
CA ASN A 112 11.73 3.92 -6.84
C ASN A 112 12.26 4.61 -5.57
N ARG A 113 11.95 4.18 -4.33
CA ARG A 113 12.45 4.88 -3.12
C ARG A 113 13.99 5.05 -3.09
N TYR A 114 14.70 4.07 -3.65
CA TYR A 114 16.16 4.08 -3.70
C TYR A 114 16.73 4.32 -5.11
N SER A 115 15.89 4.66 -6.10
CA SER A 115 16.35 4.97 -7.46
C SER A 115 16.59 6.47 -7.67
N GLU A 116 16.09 7.32 -6.79
CA GLU A 116 16.34 8.76 -6.79
C GLU A 116 16.55 9.29 -5.37
N ILE A 117 17.38 10.31 -5.20
CA ILE A 117 17.49 11.11 -3.97
C ILE A 117 16.74 12.40 -4.19
N SER A 118 15.76 12.68 -3.34
CA SER A 118 15.06 13.95 -3.27
C SER A 118 15.64 14.76 -2.10
N TYR A 119 16.03 16.02 -2.31
CA TYR A 119 16.64 16.85 -1.26
C TYR A 119 16.38 18.35 -1.45
N CYS A 120 16.47 19.09 -0.35
CA CYS A 120 16.46 20.56 -0.35
C CYS A 120 17.91 21.09 -0.44
N PRO A 121 18.23 22.00 -1.38
CA PRO A 121 19.57 22.57 -1.52
C PRO A 121 20.07 23.27 -0.25
N GLU A 122 19.20 24.03 0.43
CA GLU A 122 19.54 24.75 1.66
C GLU A 122 19.81 23.77 2.81
N CYS A 123 18.95 22.77 3.01
CA CYS A 123 19.18 21.74 4.03
C CYS A 123 20.50 20.98 3.80
N ILE A 124 20.79 20.60 2.55
CA ILE A 124 22.00 19.84 2.22
C ILE A 124 23.25 20.71 2.39
N ALA A 125 23.19 22.00 2.08
CA ALA A 125 24.27 22.95 2.35
C ALA A 125 24.57 23.09 3.85
N ASP A 126 23.57 22.90 4.70
CA ASP A 126 23.73 22.85 6.15
C ASP A 126 24.21 21.47 6.65
N GLY A 127 24.27 20.44 5.81
CA GLY A 127 24.63 19.08 6.22
C GLY A 127 23.45 18.28 6.80
N PHE A 128 22.22 18.65 6.43
CA PHE A 128 20.97 18.05 6.91
C PHE A 128 20.14 17.45 5.77
N HIS A 129 19.52 16.31 6.03
CA HIS A 129 18.53 15.71 5.14
C HIS A 129 17.38 15.14 5.97
N GLY A 130 16.22 15.78 5.89
CA GLY A 130 15.02 15.44 6.67
C GLY A 130 14.33 14.17 6.19
N ASN A 131 13.63 13.48 7.10
CA ASN A 131 12.85 12.28 6.78
C ASN A 131 11.75 12.54 5.73
N PHE A 132 11.16 13.72 5.75
CA PHE A 132 10.19 14.18 4.76
C PHE A 132 10.82 14.38 3.37
N HIS A 133 12.13 14.61 3.22
CA HIS A 133 12.70 14.69 1.85
C HIS A 133 12.61 13.37 1.09
N GLU A 134 12.55 12.24 1.79
CA GLU A 134 12.38 10.91 1.21
C GLU A 134 10.94 10.64 0.74
N SER A 135 10.03 11.58 0.97
CA SER A 135 8.63 11.47 0.61
C SER A 135 8.40 11.80 -0.87
N CYS A 136 7.92 10.84 -1.65
CA CYS A 136 7.68 11.03 -3.08
C CYS A 136 6.53 12.01 -3.40
N TRP A 137 5.66 12.30 -2.43
CA TRP A 137 4.53 13.25 -2.52
C TRP A 137 4.92 14.69 -2.19
N LEU A 138 6.14 14.96 -1.71
CA LEU A 138 6.61 16.32 -1.51
C LEU A 138 7.30 16.85 -2.77
N ARG A 139 6.90 18.07 -3.14
CA ARG A 139 7.51 18.90 -4.18
C ARG A 139 8.42 19.95 -3.57
N LYS A 140 8.03 20.57 -2.45
CA LYS A 140 8.83 21.60 -1.77
C LYS A 140 9.29 21.14 -0.40
N CYS A 141 10.40 21.70 0.05
CA CYS A 141 10.88 21.52 1.41
C CYS A 141 9.93 22.22 2.39
N PRO A 142 9.40 21.54 3.42
CA PRO A 142 8.55 22.18 4.41
C PRO A 142 9.31 23.12 5.36
N ILE A 143 10.66 23.08 5.35
CA ILE A 143 11.52 24.01 6.11
C ILE A 143 11.76 25.28 5.31
N HIS A 144 12.38 25.16 4.13
CA HIS A 144 12.84 26.30 3.33
C HIS A 144 11.84 26.77 2.26
N TYR A 145 10.75 26.03 2.06
CA TYR A 145 9.72 26.32 1.06
C TYR A 145 10.22 26.44 -0.39
N CYS A 146 11.40 25.91 -0.67
CA CYS A 146 11.98 25.79 -2.01
C CYS A 146 11.65 24.43 -2.63
N ASP A 147 11.71 24.32 -3.96
CA ASP A 147 11.54 23.04 -4.65
C ASP A 147 12.62 22.03 -4.25
N LEU A 148 12.21 20.76 -4.12
CA LEU A 148 13.09 19.63 -3.88
C LEU A 148 13.73 19.21 -5.20
N ILE A 149 15.05 19.04 -5.19
CA ILE A 149 15.82 18.50 -6.31
C ILE A 149 15.77 16.97 -6.23
N ARG A 150 15.50 16.32 -7.36
CA ARG A 150 15.54 14.86 -7.49
C ARG A 150 16.68 14.45 -8.41
N GLU A 151 17.56 13.59 -7.91
CA GLU A 151 18.70 13.08 -8.66
C GLU A 151 18.68 11.55 -8.73
N PRO A 152 18.91 10.94 -9.90
CA PRO A 152 18.92 9.50 -10.02
C PRO A 152 20.12 8.89 -9.27
N VAL A 153 19.88 7.74 -8.64
CA VAL A 153 20.90 6.89 -8.03
C VAL A 153 21.37 5.90 -9.09
N SER A 154 22.63 6.03 -9.49
CA SER A 154 23.23 5.17 -10.53
C SER A 154 23.11 3.68 -10.20
N TYR A 155 22.93 2.88 -11.25
CA TYR A 155 22.90 1.43 -11.13
C TYR A 155 24.30 0.86 -10.84
N SER A 156 24.42 -0.05 -9.89
CA SER A 156 25.65 -0.79 -9.60
C SER A 156 25.35 -2.14 -8.93
N LEU A 157 26.37 -2.98 -8.72
CA LEU A 157 26.25 -4.30 -8.11
C LEU A 157 25.89 -4.29 -6.61
N SER A 158 26.01 -3.15 -5.92
CA SER A 158 25.59 -3.03 -4.52
C SER A 158 24.07 -2.98 -4.39
N THR A 159 23.53 -3.20 -3.19
CA THR A 159 22.07 -3.15 -3.00
C THR A 159 21.52 -1.73 -3.23
N LYS A 160 20.23 -1.60 -3.59
CA LYS A 160 19.62 -0.28 -3.84
C LYS A 160 19.81 0.69 -2.66
N ALA A 161 19.58 0.22 -1.43
CA ALA A 161 19.73 1.02 -0.22
C ALA A 161 21.19 1.48 0.03
N ASP A 162 22.18 0.61 -0.26
CA ASP A 162 23.58 1.00 -0.11
C ASP A 162 23.93 2.12 -1.12
N ARG A 163 23.51 1.99 -2.38
CA ARG A 163 23.76 3.01 -3.42
C ARG A 163 23.12 4.35 -3.10
N TYR A 164 21.89 4.33 -2.61
CA TYR A 164 21.21 5.54 -2.15
C TYR A 164 22.03 6.22 -1.06
N LEU A 165 22.50 5.45 -0.07
CA LEU A 165 23.29 6.00 1.02
C LEU A 165 24.65 6.54 0.56
N GLU A 166 25.35 5.83 -0.34
CA GLU A 166 26.61 6.30 -0.96
C GLU A 166 26.40 7.62 -1.71
N ARG A 167 25.30 7.73 -2.46
CA ARG A 167 24.98 8.95 -3.20
C ARG A 167 24.64 10.11 -2.26
N LEU A 168 23.88 9.88 -1.19
CA LEU A 168 23.59 10.92 -0.19
C LEU A 168 24.88 11.39 0.50
N ILE A 169 25.75 10.45 0.89
CA ILE A 169 27.06 10.76 1.46
C ILE A 169 27.88 11.64 0.50
N SER A 170 27.98 11.27 -0.78
CA SER A 170 28.71 12.04 -1.78
C SER A 170 28.14 13.44 -1.95
N LEU A 171 26.81 13.57 -1.94
CA LEU A 171 26.14 14.86 -2.04
C LEU A 171 26.48 15.77 -0.85
N LEU A 172 26.40 15.23 0.37
CA LEU A 172 26.72 15.97 1.60
C LEU A 172 28.20 16.39 1.65
N ASP A 173 29.12 15.51 1.26
CA ASP A 173 30.55 15.84 1.20
C ASP A 173 30.85 17.00 0.23
N ILE A 174 30.17 17.02 -0.92
CA ILE A 174 30.36 18.07 -1.93
C ILE A 174 29.75 19.40 -1.47
N LYS A 175 28.56 19.35 -0.87
CA LYS A 175 27.76 20.54 -0.57
C LYS A 175 28.02 21.12 0.82
N CYS A 176 28.50 20.32 1.77
CA CYS A 176 28.79 20.72 3.14
C CYS A 176 30.01 19.95 3.68
N PRO A 177 31.25 20.28 3.28
CA PRO A 177 32.44 19.59 3.78
C PRO A 177 32.54 19.63 5.32
N GLY A 178 32.76 18.47 5.96
CA GLY A 178 32.85 18.35 7.42
C GLY A 178 31.50 18.28 8.15
N TRP A 179 30.39 18.13 7.41
CA TRP A 179 29.02 18.02 7.93
C TRP A 179 28.84 16.98 9.05
N GLU A 180 29.63 15.90 9.05
CA GLU A 180 29.55 14.83 10.04
C GLU A 180 29.97 15.26 11.45
N LEU A 181 30.76 16.33 11.55
CA LEU A 181 31.26 16.89 12.81
C LEU A 181 30.37 18.02 13.36
N SER A 182 29.45 18.54 12.55
CA SER A 182 28.55 19.63 12.89
C SER A 182 27.53 19.20 13.95
N ALA A 183 27.90 19.32 15.22
CA ALA A 183 27.03 19.01 16.36
C ALA A 183 26.13 20.20 16.78
N ARG A 184 26.29 21.39 16.17
CA ARG A 184 25.65 22.64 16.68
C ARG A 184 25.18 23.67 15.64
N ASN A 185 25.55 23.56 14.36
CA ASN A 185 25.25 24.60 13.37
C ASN A 185 24.10 24.24 12.41
N THR A 186 23.69 22.98 12.32
CA THR A 186 22.49 22.58 11.57
C THR A 186 21.27 23.07 12.33
N MET A 187 20.65 24.16 11.87
CA MET A 187 19.42 24.77 12.38
C MET A 187 19.12 24.44 13.84
N SER A 188 19.57 25.29 14.77
CA SER A 188 19.22 25.13 16.20
C SER A 188 17.76 24.70 16.35
N ASN A 189 17.46 23.79 17.28
CA ASN A 189 16.10 23.32 17.55
C ASN A 189 15.06 24.46 17.70
N ASP A 190 15.50 25.69 17.92
CA ASP A 190 14.70 26.90 18.00
C ASP A 190 14.51 27.63 16.66
N GLY A 191 15.42 27.49 15.69
CA GLY A 191 15.29 28.03 14.32
C GLY A 191 14.20 27.33 13.52
N ILE A 192 14.16 25.99 13.60
CA ILE A 192 13.09 25.18 13.00
C ILE A 192 11.72 25.53 13.61
N LYS A 193 11.70 25.86 14.91
CA LYS A 193 10.45 26.25 15.60
C LYS A 193 9.90 27.62 15.22
N ARG A 194 10.70 28.45 14.54
CA ARG A 194 10.29 29.79 14.11
C ARG A 194 9.70 29.81 12.71
N LEU A 195 9.60 28.65 12.05
CA LEU A 195 9.06 28.52 10.70
C LEU A 195 7.60 28.06 10.78
N PRO A 196 6.62 28.96 10.59
CA PRO A 196 5.20 28.63 10.78
C PRO A 196 4.74 27.49 9.88
N ILE A 197 5.22 27.45 8.62
CA ILE A 197 4.89 26.41 7.63
C ILE A 197 5.36 25.02 8.10
N PHE A 198 6.60 24.90 8.60
CA PHE A 198 7.10 23.61 9.07
C PHE A 198 6.30 23.10 10.27
N HIS A 199 5.92 23.98 11.19
CA HIS A 199 5.07 23.63 12.33
C HIS A 199 3.68 23.17 11.91
N GLN A 200 3.04 23.89 10.99
CA GLN A 200 1.76 23.49 10.42
C GLN A 200 1.87 22.14 9.71
N PHE A 201 2.95 21.92 8.94
CA PHE A 201 3.24 20.65 8.29
C PHE A 201 3.34 19.49 9.28
N LEU A 202 4.14 19.63 10.34
CA LEU A 202 4.27 18.59 11.36
C LEU A 202 2.95 18.34 12.11
N HIS A 203 2.19 19.39 12.40
CA HIS A 203 0.90 19.27 13.07
C HIS A 203 -0.12 18.54 12.18
N TRP A 204 -0.21 18.93 10.90
CA TRP A 204 -1.04 18.24 9.93
C TRP A 204 -0.61 16.77 9.77
N GLN A 205 0.68 16.50 9.57
CA GLN A 205 1.19 15.13 9.38
C GLN A 205 0.85 14.24 10.58
N SER A 206 1.06 14.73 11.80
CA SER A 206 0.72 13.99 13.02
C SER A 206 -0.78 13.75 13.16
N THR A 207 -1.60 14.75 12.81
CA THR A 207 -3.06 14.64 12.84
C THR A 207 -3.56 13.66 11.79
N ALA A 208 -3.07 13.76 10.56
CA ALA A 208 -3.38 12.86 9.45
C ALA A 208 -3.03 11.42 9.82
N GLN A 209 -1.82 11.18 10.35
CA GLN A 209 -1.41 9.85 10.81
C GLN A 209 -2.38 9.29 11.86
N LYS A 210 -2.71 10.09 12.89
CA LYS A 210 -3.65 9.66 13.94
C LYS A 210 -5.04 9.35 13.38
N THR A 211 -5.58 10.23 12.53
CA THR A 211 -6.89 10.06 11.92
C THR A 211 -6.94 8.81 11.07
N VAL A 212 -5.92 8.59 10.24
CA VAL A 212 -5.88 7.45 9.34
C VAL A 212 -5.67 6.13 10.10
N THR A 213 -4.86 6.12 11.16
CA THR A 213 -4.75 4.95 12.06
C THR A 213 -6.11 4.62 12.68
N VAL A 214 -6.79 5.60 13.29
CA VAL A 214 -8.11 5.38 13.91
C VAL A 214 -9.14 4.90 12.90
N TRP A 215 -9.12 5.46 11.68
CA TRP A 215 -10.01 5.04 10.60
C TRP A 215 -9.71 3.60 10.17
N SER A 216 -8.43 3.26 10.02
CA SER A 216 -7.99 1.92 9.60
C SER A 216 -8.29 0.85 10.63
N ASP A 217 -8.11 1.16 11.92
CA ASP A 217 -8.45 0.26 13.03
C ASP A 217 -9.95 -0.10 13.07
N ARG A 218 -10.79 0.71 12.40
CA ARG A 218 -12.24 0.51 12.28
C ARG A 218 -12.69 0.06 10.90
N CYS A 219 -11.75 -0.15 9.99
CA CYS A 219 -12.04 -0.69 8.67
C CYS A 219 -12.32 -2.19 8.81
N LEU A 220 -13.58 -2.57 8.63
CA LEU A 220 -14.03 -3.96 8.71
C LEU A 220 -13.70 -4.73 7.42
N GLY A 221 -13.55 -4.03 6.30
CA GLY A 221 -13.19 -4.62 5.03
C GLY A 221 -12.75 -3.58 4.00
N ALA A 222 -11.78 -3.98 3.16
CA ALA A 222 -11.31 -3.21 2.01
C ALA A 222 -11.45 -4.09 0.77
N PHE A 223 -12.04 -3.55 -0.28
CA PHE A 223 -12.46 -4.31 -1.46
C PHE A 223 -11.98 -3.67 -2.76
N GLY A 224 -11.59 -4.53 -3.69
CA GLY A 224 -11.08 -4.23 -5.04
C GLY A 224 -10.93 -5.52 -5.84
N LEU A 225 -10.38 -5.44 -7.06
CA LEU A 225 -10.29 -6.54 -8.05
C LEU A 225 -9.88 -7.91 -7.48
N HIS A 226 -8.95 -7.93 -6.53
CA HIS A 226 -8.39 -9.16 -5.98
C HIS A 226 -8.76 -9.41 -4.50
N CYS A 227 -9.52 -8.51 -3.87
CA CYS A 227 -9.80 -8.53 -2.42
C CYS A 227 -11.28 -8.82 -2.13
N LEU A 228 -11.62 -10.10 -2.09
CA LEU A 228 -12.77 -10.60 -1.30
C LEU A 228 -12.32 -11.23 0.03
N ALA A 229 -11.01 -11.42 0.22
CA ALA A 229 -10.46 -12.00 1.44
C ALA A 229 -10.44 -10.94 2.55
N GLY A 230 -11.47 -10.95 3.41
CA GLY A 230 -11.59 -10.12 4.62
C GLY A 230 -10.53 -10.36 5.70
N LYS A 231 -9.37 -10.95 5.35
CA LYS A 231 -8.14 -10.89 6.13
C LYS A 231 -7.13 -10.11 5.30
N TYR A 232 -6.83 -8.90 5.75
CA TYR A 232 -5.82 -8.03 5.19
C TYR A 232 -4.42 -8.63 5.42
N GLU A 233 -4.07 -9.69 4.70
CA GLU A 233 -2.68 -10.10 4.57
C GLU A 233 -2.03 -9.20 3.51
N SER A 234 -1.62 -8.01 3.93
CA SER A 234 -0.38 -7.33 3.51
C SER A 234 0.10 -7.58 2.07
N LYS A 235 -0.77 -7.54 1.06
CA LYS A 235 -0.40 -7.81 -0.35
C LYS A 235 -0.98 -6.80 -1.34
N TYR A 236 -1.70 -5.80 -0.85
CA TYR A 236 -2.17 -4.66 -1.62
C TYR A 236 -1.32 -3.45 -1.24
N HIS A 237 -0.19 -3.34 -1.92
CA HIS A 237 0.79 -2.31 -1.66
C HIS A 237 0.82 -1.24 -2.77
N TYR A 238 -0.01 -1.32 -3.79
CA TYR A 238 0.09 -0.44 -4.96
C TYR A 238 -1.06 0.58 -4.96
N GLN A 239 -0.89 1.69 -4.23
CA GLN A 239 -1.73 2.88 -4.45
C GLN A 239 -0.99 3.85 -5.36
N ASN A 240 -1.69 4.39 -6.37
CA ASN A 240 -1.20 5.57 -7.06
C ASN A 240 -1.04 6.69 -6.02
N LEU A 241 0.07 7.42 -6.09
CA LEU A 241 0.37 8.49 -5.15
C LEU A 241 -0.73 9.56 -5.10
N ASP A 242 -1.30 9.90 -6.27
CA ASP A 242 -2.37 10.89 -6.41
C ASP A 242 -3.64 10.45 -5.67
N GLU A 243 -4.06 9.20 -5.88
CA GLU A 243 -5.22 8.60 -5.22
C GLU A 243 -5.01 8.51 -3.71
N LEU A 244 -3.83 8.07 -3.28
CA LEU A 244 -3.50 7.99 -1.87
C LEU A 244 -3.61 9.38 -1.21
N MET A 245 -2.97 10.40 -1.79
CA MET A 245 -3.02 11.74 -1.23
C MET A 245 -4.42 12.34 -1.29
N GLY A 246 -5.20 12.04 -2.33
CA GLY A 246 -6.62 12.43 -2.42
C GLY A 246 -7.44 11.85 -1.26
N ARG A 247 -7.28 10.56 -0.97
CA ARG A 247 -7.95 9.86 0.14
C ARG A 247 -7.50 10.38 1.52
N ILE A 248 -6.19 10.61 1.67
CA ILE A 248 -5.64 11.24 2.88
C ILE A 248 -6.23 12.63 3.07
N ASN A 249 -6.31 13.43 2.02
CA ASN A 249 -6.85 14.79 2.08
C ASN A 249 -8.35 14.81 2.40
N TRP A 250 -9.09 13.77 1.97
CA TRP A 250 -10.48 13.58 2.39
C TRP A 250 -10.59 13.26 3.90
N LEU A 251 -9.73 12.38 4.42
CA LEU A 251 -9.72 12.01 5.85
C LEU A 251 -9.19 13.12 6.77
N ALA A 252 -8.12 13.77 6.35
CA ALA A 252 -7.37 14.77 7.10
C ALA A 252 -6.93 15.87 6.13
N SER A 253 -7.82 16.84 5.95
CA SER A 253 -7.63 17.93 4.99
C SER A 253 -6.28 18.62 5.16
N ILE A 254 -5.59 18.73 4.03
CA ILE A 254 -4.36 19.48 3.88
C ILE A 254 -4.73 20.97 3.96
N PRO A 255 -4.18 21.73 4.92
CA PRO A 255 -4.35 23.18 4.97
C PRO A 255 -3.93 23.83 3.65
N GLU A 256 -4.64 24.89 3.24
CA GLU A 256 -4.39 25.57 1.97
C GLU A 256 -2.96 26.12 1.90
N GLU A 257 -2.43 26.58 3.03
CA GLU A 257 -1.07 27.09 3.21
C GLU A 257 0.00 26.02 2.96
N LEU A 258 -0.35 24.74 3.09
CA LEU A 258 0.56 23.63 2.83
C LEU A 258 0.42 23.06 1.42
N SER A 259 -0.61 23.46 0.66
CA SER A 259 -0.96 22.83 -0.63
C SER A 259 0.20 22.81 -1.63
N GLU A 260 1.01 23.87 -1.69
CA GLU A 260 2.15 23.95 -2.61
C GLU A 260 3.31 23.01 -2.26
N LEU A 261 3.34 22.49 -1.03
CA LEU A 261 4.35 21.53 -0.59
C LEU A 261 4.23 20.21 -1.34
N PHE A 262 3.03 19.86 -1.81
CA PHE A 262 2.74 18.55 -2.37
C PHE A 262 2.92 18.54 -3.90
N THR A 263 3.30 17.38 -4.44
CA THR A 263 3.41 17.16 -5.91
C THR A 263 2.05 17.09 -6.59
N ILE A 264 0.97 16.93 -5.82
CA ILE A 264 -0.33 16.51 -6.31
C ILE A 264 -1.29 17.68 -6.14
N SER A 265 -2.06 17.95 -7.19
CA SER A 265 -3.22 18.84 -7.08
C SER A 265 -4.09 18.31 -5.94
N SER A 266 -4.31 19.12 -4.91
CA SER A 266 -5.10 18.81 -3.72
C SER A 266 -6.60 18.62 -4.03
N MET A 267 -6.93 18.00 -5.16
CA MET A 267 -8.29 17.60 -5.50
C MET A 267 -8.79 16.71 -4.38
N LYS A 268 -9.79 17.21 -3.65
CA LYS A 268 -10.60 16.39 -2.77
C LYS A 268 -11.34 15.41 -3.66
N GLU A 269 -10.86 14.17 -3.70
CA GLU A 269 -11.67 13.07 -4.20
C GLU A 269 -12.73 12.79 -3.15
N GLU A 270 -13.92 13.32 -3.37
CA GLU A 270 -15.07 13.00 -2.53
C GLU A 270 -15.52 11.57 -2.88
N PRO A 271 -15.41 10.61 -1.94
CA PRO A 271 -15.97 9.30 -2.14
C PRO A 271 -17.49 9.37 -2.10
N GLU A 272 -18.12 8.40 -2.74
CA GLU A 272 -19.50 8.09 -2.45
C GLU A 272 -19.56 7.43 -1.06
N VAL A 273 -20.36 7.98 -0.16
CA VAL A 273 -20.55 7.43 1.19
C VAL A 273 -21.98 6.98 1.36
N LYS A 274 -22.16 5.69 1.64
CA LYS A 274 -23.45 5.12 2.00
C LYS A 274 -23.47 4.72 3.46
N TYR A 275 -24.50 5.14 4.18
CA TYR A 275 -24.65 4.91 5.61
C TYR A 275 -25.61 3.74 5.87
N PHE A 276 -25.27 2.92 6.87
CA PHE A 276 -26.14 1.88 7.41
C PHE A 276 -26.29 2.10 8.90
N CYS A 277 -27.51 1.92 9.41
CA CYS A 277 -27.82 2.19 10.80
C CYS A 277 -27.11 1.23 11.76
N ASN A 278 -26.97 1.67 13.01
CA ASN A 278 -26.40 0.93 14.13
C ASN A 278 -26.90 -0.51 14.28
N GLU A 279 -28.18 -0.81 13.99
CA GLU A 279 -28.72 -2.17 14.03
C GLU A 279 -27.96 -3.13 13.11
N VAL A 280 -27.65 -2.69 11.88
CA VAL A 280 -26.86 -3.46 10.91
C VAL A 280 -25.43 -3.63 11.42
N GLY A 281 -24.85 -2.59 12.01
CA GLY A 281 -23.51 -2.64 12.60
C GLY A 281 -23.39 -3.62 13.77
N LYS A 282 -24.39 -3.67 14.65
CA LYS A 282 -24.46 -4.62 15.77
C LYS A 282 -24.59 -6.05 15.29
N GLU A 283 -25.49 -6.30 14.34
CA GLU A 283 -25.69 -7.63 13.78
C GLU A 283 -24.44 -8.11 13.04
N LEU A 284 -23.82 -7.25 12.21
CA LEU A 284 -22.57 -7.56 11.53
C LEU A 284 -21.46 -7.90 12.54
N ASN A 285 -21.29 -7.11 13.60
CA ASN A 285 -20.29 -7.40 14.64
C ASN A 285 -20.55 -8.74 15.35
N SER A 286 -21.82 -9.11 15.54
CA SER A 286 -22.17 -10.44 16.08
C SER A 286 -21.75 -11.57 15.13
N LEU A 287 -21.90 -11.38 13.81
CA LEU A 287 -21.43 -12.34 12.81
C LEU A 287 -19.89 -12.37 12.75
N LEU A 288 -19.24 -11.21 12.87
CA LEU A 288 -17.78 -11.08 12.84
C LEU A 288 -17.09 -11.67 14.09
N ALA A 289 -17.84 -11.90 15.17
CA ALA A 289 -17.33 -12.60 16.35
C ALA A 289 -17.09 -14.09 16.08
N THR A 290 -17.75 -14.69 15.09
CA THR A 290 -17.66 -16.13 14.79
C THR A 290 -17.11 -16.43 13.40
N HIS A 291 -17.20 -15.49 12.47
CA HIS A 291 -16.77 -15.65 11.08
C HIS A 291 -15.96 -14.44 10.62
N SER A 292 -15.00 -14.63 9.72
CA SER A 292 -14.33 -13.50 9.08
C SER A 292 -15.26 -12.84 8.04
N PHE A 293 -15.07 -11.54 7.80
CA PHE A 293 -15.86 -10.79 6.83
C PHE A 293 -15.82 -11.42 5.42
N GLY A 294 -14.65 -11.93 5.02
CA GLY A 294 -14.47 -12.57 3.71
C GLY A 294 -15.28 -13.85 3.54
N GLU A 295 -15.38 -14.67 4.60
CA GLU A 295 -16.20 -15.88 4.59
C GLU A 295 -17.68 -15.55 4.43
N LEU A 296 -18.16 -14.50 5.10
CA LEU A 296 -19.55 -14.06 5.02
C LEU A 296 -19.92 -13.60 3.60
N ILE A 297 -19.12 -12.72 3.00
CA ILE A 297 -19.35 -12.23 1.63
C ILE A 297 -19.22 -13.35 0.60
N TYR A 298 -18.19 -14.18 0.73
CA TYR A 298 -17.99 -15.31 -0.16
C TYR A 298 -19.20 -16.23 -0.10
N PHE A 299 -19.60 -16.68 1.09
CA PHE A 299 -20.76 -17.55 1.25
C PHE A 299 -22.04 -16.91 0.72
N TYR A 300 -22.29 -15.64 1.02
CA TYR A 300 -23.46 -14.92 0.52
C TYR A 300 -23.51 -14.94 -1.01
N LYS A 301 -22.39 -14.60 -1.67
CA LYS A 301 -22.27 -14.61 -3.14
C LYS A 301 -22.53 -16.00 -3.73
N GLU A 302 -21.89 -17.05 -3.19
CA GLU A 302 -22.05 -18.41 -3.71
C GLU A 302 -23.49 -18.92 -3.55
N MET A 303 -24.17 -18.58 -2.46
CA MET A 303 -25.57 -18.96 -2.25
C MET A 303 -26.52 -18.24 -3.21
N LEU A 304 -26.25 -16.98 -3.58
CA LEU A 304 -27.03 -16.29 -4.61
C LEU A 304 -26.90 -16.98 -5.96
N ILE A 305 -25.69 -17.42 -6.34
CA ILE A 305 -25.48 -18.20 -7.56
C ILE A 305 -26.25 -19.54 -7.48
N ALA A 306 -26.16 -20.24 -6.35
CA ALA A 306 -26.82 -21.53 -6.15
C ALA A 306 -28.35 -21.46 -6.18
N LYS A 307 -28.94 -20.31 -5.84
CA LYS A 307 -30.38 -20.06 -5.95
C LYS A 307 -30.86 -19.83 -7.39
N GLU A 308 -29.93 -19.70 -8.35
CA GLU A 308 -30.21 -19.22 -9.71
C GLU A 308 -30.90 -17.83 -9.71
N GLU A 309 -30.79 -17.09 -8.60
CA GLU A 309 -31.29 -15.73 -8.48
C GLU A 309 -30.22 -14.79 -9.06
N TYR A 310 -30.39 -14.40 -10.32
CA TYR A 310 -29.55 -13.42 -10.98
C TYR A 310 -29.70 -12.05 -10.32
N HIS A 311 -28.92 -11.83 -9.27
CA HIS A 311 -28.84 -10.57 -8.56
C HIS A 311 -28.27 -9.45 -9.43
N ILE A 312 -28.46 -8.20 -9.01
CA ILE A 312 -28.11 -7.00 -9.80
C ILE A 312 -26.63 -7.05 -10.24
N PHE A 313 -25.71 -7.37 -9.32
CA PHE A 313 -24.28 -7.42 -9.64
C PHE A 313 -23.92 -8.52 -10.67
N HIS A 314 -24.65 -9.64 -10.70
CA HIS A 314 -24.48 -10.65 -11.76
C HIS A 314 -24.90 -10.07 -13.12
N LYS A 315 -26.06 -9.41 -13.20
CA LYS A 315 -26.52 -8.79 -14.45
C LYS A 315 -25.54 -7.73 -14.95
N THR A 316 -24.98 -6.94 -14.03
CA THR A 316 -23.93 -5.95 -14.34
C THR A 316 -22.69 -6.61 -14.93
N ALA A 317 -22.18 -7.68 -14.30
CA ALA A 317 -21.03 -8.43 -14.84
C ALA A 317 -21.33 -9.09 -16.19
N GLU A 318 -22.50 -9.70 -16.35
CA GLU A 318 -22.91 -10.39 -17.59
C GLU A 318 -23.03 -9.43 -18.77
N ALA A 319 -23.64 -8.26 -18.55
CA ALA A 319 -23.73 -7.21 -19.54
C ALA A 319 -22.34 -6.76 -20.03
N GLU A 320 -21.39 -6.62 -19.10
CA GLU A 320 -20.04 -6.20 -19.44
C GLU A 320 -19.22 -7.31 -20.11
N ILE A 321 -19.36 -8.56 -19.67
CA ILE A 321 -18.77 -9.72 -20.35
C ILE A 321 -19.25 -9.77 -21.80
N SER A 322 -20.54 -9.54 -22.02
CA SER A 322 -21.14 -9.51 -23.36
C SER A 322 -20.57 -8.36 -24.19
N TYR A 323 -20.40 -7.17 -23.60
CA TYR A 323 -19.74 -6.03 -24.25
C TYR A 323 -18.30 -6.35 -24.67
N PHE A 324 -17.48 -6.93 -23.78
CA PHE A 324 -16.11 -7.31 -24.13
C PHE A 324 -16.04 -8.37 -25.22
N LYS A 325 -16.97 -9.34 -25.22
CA LYS A 325 -17.05 -10.36 -26.27
C LYS A 325 -17.46 -9.76 -27.62
N ILE A 326 -18.57 -9.00 -27.69
CA ILE A 326 -19.12 -8.45 -28.94
C ILE A 326 -18.12 -7.53 -29.65
N ASN A 327 -17.40 -6.68 -28.91
CA ASN A 327 -16.41 -5.79 -29.50
C ASN A 327 -15.20 -6.53 -30.10
N HIS A 328 -15.13 -7.86 -29.94
CA HIS A 328 -13.95 -8.63 -30.28
C HIS A 328 -14.20 -9.99 -30.96
N THR A 329 -15.45 -10.46 -31.09
CA THR A 329 -15.74 -11.83 -31.56
C THR A 329 -15.67 -12.05 -33.07
N ASP A 330 -15.94 -11.07 -33.94
CA ASP A 330 -16.39 -11.48 -35.29
C ASP A 330 -15.43 -11.29 -36.47
N LYS A 331 -14.35 -10.51 -36.37
CA LYS A 331 -13.39 -10.38 -37.49
C LYS A 331 -12.00 -10.07 -36.96
N LYS A 332 -11.08 -11.05 -37.08
CA LYS A 332 -9.62 -10.94 -36.83
C LYS A 332 -9.28 -9.87 -35.79
N CYS A 333 -9.13 -10.30 -34.53
CA CYS A 333 -8.47 -9.51 -33.50
C CYS A 333 -7.37 -8.65 -34.14
N ASN A 334 -7.51 -7.32 -34.09
CA ASN A 334 -6.49 -6.40 -34.57
C ASN A 334 -5.73 -5.80 -33.39
N CYS A 335 -5.84 -6.42 -32.20
CA CYS A 335 -5.06 -6.01 -31.05
C CYS A 335 -3.59 -6.24 -31.36
N ASN A 336 -2.80 -5.18 -31.26
CA ASN A 336 -1.34 -5.27 -31.34
C ASN A 336 -0.73 -5.84 -30.05
N TRP A 337 -1.56 -6.36 -29.15
CA TRP A 337 -1.20 -6.86 -27.84
C TRP A 337 -1.94 -8.17 -27.56
N GLY A 338 -1.26 -9.09 -26.90
CA GLY A 338 -1.83 -10.36 -26.43
C GLY A 338 -1.23 -10.76 -25.09
N ILE A 339 -1.97 -11.55 -24.32
CA ILE A 339 -1.48 -12.15 -23.08
C ILE A 339 -0.93 -13.53 -23.41
N ASN A 340 0.34 -13.78 -23.11
CA ASN A 340 0.94 -15.09 -23.34
C ASN A 340 0.56 -16.10 -22.24
N ASN A 341 0.94 -17.37 -22.43
CA ASN A 341 0.69 -18.45 -21.46
C ASN A 341 1.31 -18.24 -20.06
N ARG A 342 2.19 -17.25 -19.88
CA ARG A 342 2.76 -16.86 -18.59
C ARG A 342 1.99 -15.71 -17.91
N GLY A 343 0.90 -15.25 -18.53
CA GLY A 343 0.13 -14.09 -18.07
C GLY A 343 0.74 -12.74 -18.45
N ASN A 344 1.83 -12.69 -19.22
CA ASN A 344 2.48 -11.43 -19.56
C ASN A 344 1.82 -10.81 -20.80
N LEU A 345 1.53 -9.50 -20.71
CA LEU A 345 1.09 -8.70 -21.84
C LEU A 345 2.28 -8.42 -22.78
N VAL A 346 2.19 -8.86 -24.03
CA VAL A 346 3.23 -8.71 -25.05
C VAL A 346 2.69 -8.03 -26.29
N LYS A 347 3.51 -7.18 -26.91
CA LYS A 347 3.17 -6.55 -28.18
C LYS A 347 3.38 -7.58 -29.30
N LEU A 348 2.33 -7.84 -30.08
CA LEU A 348 2.36 -8.78 -31.19
C LEU A 348 2.83 -8.05 -32.45
N LEU A 349 3.88 -8.57 -33.09
CA LEU A 349 4.27 -8.07 -34.41
C LEU A 349 3.30 -8.60 -35.49
N PRO A 350 3.07 -7.86 -36.59
CA PRO A 350 2.22 -8.35 -37.69
C PRO A 350 2.61 -9.73 -38.24
N SER A 351 3.90 -10.06 -38.17
CA SER A 351 4.44 -11.38 -38.56
C SER A 351 4.11 -12.51 -37.58
N GLU A 352 3.87 -12.19 -36.31
CA GLU A 352 3.57 -13.13 -35.22
C GLU A 352 2.08 -13.44 -35.10
N LEU A 353 1.22 -12.65 -35.77
CA LEU A 353 -0.24 -12.85 -35.84
C LEU A 353 -0.63 -14.22 -36.43
N LYS A 354 0.30 -14.97 -37.05
CA LYS A 354 0.07 -16.35 -37.50
C LYS A 354 -0.09 -17.35 -36.34
N TYR A 355 0.33 -16.99 -35.13
CA TYR A 355 0.31 -17.86 -33.94
C TYR A 355 -0.69 -17.40 -32.88
N TYR A 356 -1.85 -16.88 -33.30
CA TYR A 356 -2.91 -16.40 -32.39
C TYR A 356 -3.28 -17.41 -31.28
N GLY A 357 -3.17 -18.72 -31.52
CA GLY A 357 -3.46 -19.75 -30.51
C GLY A 357 -2.56 -19.74 -29.26
N ASN A 358 -1.43 -19.03 -29.27
CA ASN A 358 -0.53 -18.91 -28.11
C ASN A 358 -0.76 -17.66 -27.26
N TYR A 359 -1.74 -16.83 -27.63
CA TYR A 359 -2.02 -15.57 -26.97
C TYR A 359 -3.53 -15.40 -26.75
N GLN A 360 -3.89 -14.93 -25.57
CA GLN A 360 -5.24 -14.53 -25.26
C GLN A 360 -5.42 -13.05 -25.58
N CYS A 361 -6.51 -12.69 -26.26
CA CYS A 361 -6.84 -11.28 -26.49
C CYS A 361 -7.08 -10.56 -25.14
N PRO A 362 -6.67 -9.29 -24.98
CA PRO A 362 -7.01 -8.50 -23.80
C PRO A 362 -8.52 -8.43 -23.48
N TYR A 363 -9.39 -8.24 -24.47
CA TYR A 363 -10.85 -8.25 -24.27
C TYR A 363 -11.37 -9.60 -23.79
N GLU A 364 -10.87 -10.69 -24.38
CA GLU A 364 -11.22 -12.05 -23.96
C GLU A 364 -10.71 -12.33 -22.55
N PHE A 365 -9.51 -11.85 -22.19
CA PHE A 365 -8.97 -11.93 -20.85
C PHE A 365 -9.86 -11.19 -19.85
N ALA A 366 -10.26 -9.95 -20.13
CA ALA A 366 -11.14 -9.17 -19.26
C ALA A 366 -12.51 -9.85 -19.07
N ALA A 367 -13.09 -10.40 -20.15
CA ALA A 367 -14.32 -11.17 -20.09
C ALA A 367 -14.16 -12.43 -19.22
N ASN A 368 -13.06 -13.16 -19.38
CA ASN A 368 -12.78 -14.36 -18.60
C ASN A 368 -12.49 -14.04 -17.13
N GLU A 369 -11.80 -12.93 -16.83
CA GLU A 369 -11.56 -12.49 -15.44
C GLU A 369 -12.89 -12.15 -14.75
N LEU A 370 -13.79 -11.42 -15.40
CA LEU A 370 -15.13 -11.16 -14.85
C LEU A 370 -15.91 -12.47 -14.65
N TYR A 371 -15.92 -13.34 -15.66
CA TYR A 371 -16.64 -14.61 -15.58
C TYR A 371 -16.15 -15.46 -14.40
N ASN A 372 -14.83 -15.63 -14.29
CA ASN A 372 -14.19 -16.46 -13.26
C ASN A 372 -14.42 -15.92 -11.85
N ARG A 373 -14.60 -14.62 -11.68
CA ARG A 373 -14.78 -13.98 -10.36
C ARG A 373 -16.23 -13.93 -9.91
N TRP A 374 -17.14 -13.72 -10.86
CA TRP A 374 -18.54 -13.41 -10.58
C TRP A 374 -19.51 -14.56 -10.84
N PHE A 375 -19.11 -15.55 -11.64
CA PHE A 375 -20.00 -16.67 -12.01
C PHE A 375 -19.38 -18.04 -11.76
N ASP A 376 -18.06 -18.17 -11.80
CA ASP A 376 -17.40 -19.47 -11.63
C ASP A 376 -17.20 -19.82 -10.14
N LEU A 377 -18.16 -20.57 -9.59
CA LEU A 377 -18.11 -21.20 -8.27
C LEU A 377 -16.81 -22.03 -8.07
N PHE A 378 -16.23 -22.59 -9.14
CA PHE A 378 -15.08 -23.51 -9.10
C PHE A 378 -13.75 -22.89 -9.58
N GLY A 379 -13.81 -21.80 -10.35
CA GLY A 379 -12.66 -21.09 -10.91
C GLY A 379 -11.85 -20.34 -9.86
N LEU A 380 -12.52 -19.79 -8.85
CA LEU A 380 -11.89 -19.21 -7.66
C LEU A 380 -11.14 -20.26 -6.84
N LEU A 381 -11.69 -21.49 -6.74
CA LEU A 381 -11.05 -22.62 -6.06
C LEU A 381 -9.77 -23.10 -6.79
N LYS A 382 -9.74 -22.99 -8.12
CA LYS A 382 -8.58 -23.41 -8.94
C LYS A 382 -7.51 -22.33 -9.11
N SER A 383 -7.88 -21.05 -9.21
CA SER A 383 -6.96 -19.96 -9.57
C SER A 383 -6.17 -19.38 -8.40
N HIS A 384 -6.69 -19.45 -7.16
CA HIS A 384 -5.96 -19.00 -5.98
C HIS A 384 -5.21 -20.09 -5.23
N PHE A 385 -5.53 -21.37 -5.45
CA PHE A 385 -5.07 -22.45 -4.58
C PHE A 385 -4.61 -23.67 -5.39
N GLY A 386 -3.29 -23.82 -5.52
CA GLY A 386 -2.69 -25.03 -6.09
C GLY A 386 -3.11 -26.29 -5.31
N ARG A 387 -3.72 -27.25 -6.01
CA ARG A 387 -3.86 -28.71 -5.79
C ARG A 387 -4.10 -29.30 -4.36
N GLY A 388 -4.34 -28.52 -3.30
CA GLY A 388 -4.42 -29.06 -1.93
C GLY A 388 -5.64 -28.69 -1.08
N TYR A 389 -6.47 -27.71 -1.48
CA TYR A 389 -7.45 -27.08 -0.57
C TYR A 389 -8.94 -27.29 -0.92
N GLY A 390 -9.29 -27.93 -2.03
CA GLY A 390 -10.70 -28.08 -2.44
C GLY A 390 -11.61 -28.84 -1.47
N ILE A 391 -11.03 -29.62 -0.54
CA ILE A 391 -11.78 -30.30 0.53
C ILE A 391 -12.14 -29.33 1.68
N ASN A 392 -11.32 -28.31 1.92
CA ASN A 392 -11.54 -27.34 3.00
C ASN A 392 -12.67 -26.36 2.68
N ASP A 393 -12.90 -26.00 1.42
CA ASP A 393 -13.98 -25.08 1.05
C ASP A 393 -15.35 -25.74 1.10
N ILE A 394 -15.48 -27.03 0.74
CA ILE A 394 -16.72 -27.79 0.96
C ILE A 394 -16.99 -27.93 2.47
N ASN A 395 -15.95 -28.17 3.27
CA ASN A 395 -16.07 -28.21 4.73
C ASN A 395 -16.37 -26.82 5.33
N MET A 396 -15.83 -25.74 4.76
CA MET A 396 -16.14 -24.36 5.14
C MET A 396 -17.59 -24.03 4.79
N LEU A 397 -18.03 -24.29 3.55
CA LEU A 397 -19.43 -24.13 3.12
C LEU A 397 -20.38 -24.98 3.98
N SER A 398 -19.97 -26.17 4.43
CA SER A 398 -20.75 -27.00 5.35
C SER A 398 -20.78 -26.40 6.78
N THR A 399 -19.64 -26.00 7.33
CA THR A 399 -19.51 -25.50 8.72
C THR A 399 -20.08 -24.08 8.88
N VAL A 400 -19.68 -23.18 8.00
CA VAL A 400 -20.21 -21.81 7.90
C VAL A 400 -21.67 -21.88 7.47
N GLY A 401 -22.02 -22.66 6.45
CA GLY A 401 -23.39 -22.75 5.97
C GLY A 401 -24.37 -23.27 7.02
N GLN A 402 -24.00 -24.24 7.85
CA GLN A 402 -24.86 -24.70 8.96
C GLN A 402 -25.04 -23.63 10.05
N THR A 403 -24.04 -22.78 10.26
CA THR A 403 -24.08 -21.74 11.29
C THR A 403 -24.81 -20.49 10.83
N ILE A 404 -24.71 -20.11 9.55
CA ILE A 404 -25.26 -18.84 9.02
C ILE A 404 -26.48 -19.00 8.11
N ALA A 405 -26.79 -20.20 7.62
CA ALA A 405 -27.96 -20.45 6.79
C ALA A 405 -28.70 -21.73 7.22
N SER A 406 -29.98 -21.80 6.90
CA SER A 406 -30.77 -23.03 6.96
C SER A 406 -31.10 -23.49 5.55
N ILE A 407 -30.90 -24.78 5.27
CA ILE A 407 -31.36 -25.41 4.04
C ILE A 407 -32.84 -25.73 4.22
N ILE A 408 -33.67 -25.14 3.38
CA ILE A 408 -35.09 -25.46 3.26
C ILE A 408 -35.21 -26.34 2.03
N ASN A 409 -35.42 -27.64 2.23
CA ASN A 409 -35.81 -28.55 1.16
C ASN A 409 -37.27 -28.25 0.82
N ARG A 410 -37.54 -27.79 -0.40
CA ARG A 410 -38.90 -27.76 -0.95
C ARG A 410 -39.05 -28.97 -1.88
N ASP A 411 -40.11 -29.74 -1.61
CA ASP A 411 -40.74 -30.83 -2.36
C ASP A 411 -39.95 -31.58 -3.45
N ASP A 412 -40.02 -32.91 -3.33
CA ASP A 412 -39.24 -33.97 -3.99
C ASP A 412 -39.15 -33.96 -5.54
N GLU A 413 -39.82 -33.03 -6.23
CA GLU A 413 -39.91 -33.05 -7.69
C GLU A 413 -38.86 -32.19 -8.39
N ASN A 414 -38.28 -31.19 -7.70
CA ASN A 414 -37.21 -30.37 -8.23
C ASN A 414 -36.21 -30.12 -7.11
N TRP A 415 -35.02 -30.73 -7.20
CA TRP A 415 -33.92 -30.66 -6.23
C TRP A 415 -33.30 -29.24 -6.05
N LYS A 416 -34.11 -28.18 -6.10
CA LYS A 416 -33.70 -26.81 -5.81
C LYS A 416 -33.64 -26.61 -4.31
N ARG A 417 -32.42 -26.63 -3.77
CA ARG A 417 -32.16 -26.25 -2.38
C ARG A 417 -32.43 -24.76 -2.21
N THR A 418 -33.38 -24.40 -1.37
CA THR A 418 -33.59 -23.00 -0.99
C THR A 418 -32.83 -22.70 0.30
N PHE A 419 -32.05 -21.61 0.27
CA PHE A 419 -31.26 -21.17 1.43
C PHE A 419 -31.91 -19.96 2.08
N LYS A 420 -32.06 -20.02 3.41
CA LYS A 420 -32.47 -18.87 4.21
C LYS A 420 -31.32 -18.49 5.14
N PHE A 421 -30.82 -17.27 5.00
CA PHE A 421 -29.81 -16.75 5.92
C PHE A 421 -30.43 -16.52 7.30
N LYS A 422 -29.62 -16.71 8.34
CA LYS A 422 -30.01 -16.52 9.75
C LYS A 422 -29.84 -15.08 10.24
N TRP A 423 -29.38 -14.19 9.36
CA TRP A 423 -29.33 -12.75 9.59
C TRP A 423 -30.49 -12.03 8.91
N SER A 424 -30.64 -10.74 9.20
CA SER A 424 -31.71 -9.89 8.70
C SER A 424 -31.57 -9.53 7.21
N GLU A 425 -32.69 -9.17 6.58
CA GLU A 425 -32.69 -8.60 5.22
C GLU A 425 -31.85 -7.32 5.10
N LYS A 426 -31.61 -6.61 6.21
CA LYS A 426 -30.72 -5.43 6.21
C LYS A 426 -29.26 -5.81 5.98
N ILE A 427 -28.82 -6.98 6.45
CA ILE A 427 -27.50 -7.53 6.16
C ILE A 427 -27.41 -7.99 4.70
N ASN A 428 -28.47 -8.61 4.14
CA ASN A 428 -28.54 -8.90 2.70
C ASN A 428 -28.32 -7.63 1.88
N TYR A 429 -29.07 -6.56 2.20
CA TYR A 429 -28.93 -5.26 1.53
C TYR A 429 -27.52 -4.65 1.64
N LEU A 430 -26.87 -4.79 2.80
CA LEU A 430 -25.47 -4.38 2.97
C LEU A 430 -24.56 -5.18 2.02
N PHE A 431 -24.66 -6.49 2.01
CA PHE A 431 -23.82 -7.36 1.19
C PHE A 431 -24.07 -7.16 -0.31
N ASP A 432 -25.32 -6.99 -0.72
CA ASP A 432 -25.68 -6.64 -2.10
C ASP A 432 -25.04 -5.32 -2.53
N THR A 433 -25.12 -4.31 -1.68
CA THR A 433 -24.49 -3.01 -1.97
C THR A 433 -22.98 -3.16 -2.11
N ILE A 434 -22.35 -3.92 -1.21
CA ILE A 434 -20.90 -4.16 -1.26
C ILE A 434 -20.53 -4.88 -2.57
N LEU A 435 -21.21 -5.98 -2.91
CA LEU A 435 -20.95 -6.73 -4.13
C LEU A 435 -21.18 -5.89 -5.39
N ASP A 436 -22.22 -5.05 -5.41
CA ASP A 436 -22.50 -4.12 -6.51
C ASP A 436 -21.37 -3.09 -6.70
N LYS A 437 -20.83 -2.54 -5.60
CA LYS A 437 -19.67 -1.62 -5.68
C LYS A 437 -18.41 -2.33 -6.15
N ILE A 438 -18.17 -3.56 -5.68
CA ILE A 438 -16.98 -4.34 -6.04
C ILE A 438 -17.01 -4.73 -7.52
N VAL A 439 -18.17 -5.17 -8.05
CA VAL A 439 -18.28 -5.50 -9.49
C VAL A 439 -18.10 -4.27 -10.36
N SER A 440 -18.70 -3.14 -9.96
CA SER A 440 -18.59 -1.89 -10.70
C SER A 440 -17.14 -1.38 -10.73
N ALA A 441 -16.44 -1.46 -9.60
CA ALA A 441 -15.01 -1.15 -9.49
C ALA A 441 -14.16 -2.03 -10.41
N HIS A 442 -14.34 -3.35 -10.33
CA HIS A 442 -13.64 -4.33 -11.17
C HIS A 442 -13.85 -4.04 -12.66
N ILE A 443 -15.09 -3.78 -13.08
CA ILE A 443 -15.41 -3.41 -14.47
C ILE A 443 -14.68 -2.14 -14.90
N ALA A 444 -14.71 -1.08 -14.08
CA ALA A 444 -14.06 0.18 -14.40
C ALA A 444 -12.53 0.02 -14.58
N GLU A 445 -11.92 -0.81 -13.75
CA GLU A 445 -10.50 -1.14 -13.81
C GLU A 445 -10.12 -1.92 -15.08
N LEU A 446 -10.91 -2.94 -15.45
CA LEU A 446 -10.70 -3.68 -16.69
C LEU A 446 -10.87 -2.79 -17.92
N LYS A 447 -11.86 -1.88 -17.92
CA LYS A 447 -12.03 -0.89 -18.99
C LYS A 447 -10.82 0.04 -19.10
N TYR A 448 -10.31 0.51 -17.97
CA TYR A 448 -9.11 1.34 -17.95
C TYR A 448 -7.88 0.59 -18.47
N TRP A 449 -7.71 -0.66 -18.06
CA TRP A 449 -6.63 -1.54 -18.52
C TRP A 449 -6.71 -1.76 -20.03
N ILE A 450 -7.90 -2.09 -20.58
CA ILE A 450 -8.12 -2.20 -22.03
C ILE A 450 -7.82 -0.89 -22.75
N SER A 451 -8.36 0.24 -22.25
CA SER A 451 -8.15 1.54 -22.87
C SER A 451 -6.66 1.91 -22.93
N SER A 452 -5.89 1.60 -21.88
CA SER A 452 -4.44 1.81 -21.87
C SER A 452 -3.73 1.03 -22.98
N ILE A 453 -4.15 -0.21 -23.23
CA ILE A 453 -3.63 -1.05 -24.32
C ILE A 453 -3.94 -0.44 -25.69
N GLU A 454 -5.16 0.08 -25.87
CA GLU A 454 -5.58 0.74 -27.11
C GLU A 454 -4.78 2.02 -27.41
N PHE A 455 -4.38 2.75 -26.35
CA PHE A 455 -3.46 3.88 -26.46
C PHE A 455 -1.99 3.48 -26.65
N GLY A 456 -1.70 2.18 -26.77
CA GLY A 456 -0.35 1.67 -27.01
C GLY A 456 0.55 1.65 -25.77
N ILE A 457 -0.02 1.85 -24.59
CA ILE A 457 0.68 1.69 -23.31
C ILE A 457 0.71 0.20 -22.98
N GLN A 458 1.82 -0.26 -22.42
CA GLN A 458 1.89 -1.60 -21.85
C GLN A 458 1.49 -1.53 -20.37
N PRO A 459 0.20 -1.69 -20.02
CA PRO A 459 -0.16 -1.77 -18.63
C PRO A 459 0.47 -3.03 -18.03
N ASN A 460 1.03 -2.88 -16.84
CA ASN A 460 1.48 -4.03 -16.10
C ASN A 460 0.24 -4.78 -15.60
N ILE A 461 0.03 -6.03 -16.00
CA ILE A 461 -1.09 -6.84 -15.50
C ILE A 461 -1.01 -7.06 -13.98
N CYS A 462 0.18 -6.87 -13.40
CA CYS A 462 0.43 -6.90 -11.97
C CYS A 462 0.31 -5.52 -11.30
N GLU A 463 -0.02 -4.45 -12.04
CA GLU A 463 -0.54 -3.22 -11.43
C GLU A 463 -1.88 -3.58 -10.81
N ARG A 464 -1.82 -4.04 -9.56
CA ARG A 464 -2.98 -4.31 -8.75
C ARG A 464 -3.60 -2.98 -8.44
N PHE A 465 -4.80 -2.76 -8.95
CA PHE A 465 -5.59 -1.62 -8.51
C PHE A 465 -5.80 -1.72 -7.01
N PRO A 466 -5.55 -0.62 -6.27
CA PRO A 466 -5.78 -0.64 -4.85
C PRO A 466 -7.27 -0.82 -4.57
N PRO A 467 -7.64 -1.34 -3.38
CA PRO A 467 -9.02 -1.29 -2.94
C PRO A 467 -9.57 0.13 -3.10
N ASN A 468 -10.75 0.26 -3.69
CA ASN A 468 -11.42 1.55 -3.87
C ASN A 468 -12.72 1.62 -3.06
N THR A 469 -13.14 0.51 -2.45
CA THR A 469 -14.34 0.43 -1.61
C THR A 469 -13.97 -0.08 -0.23
N TYR A 470 -14.48 0.57 0.81
CA TYR A 470 -14.11 0.29 2.20
C TYR A 470 -15.36 0.30 3.07
N LEU A 471 -15.49 -0.69 3.94
CA LEU A 471 -16.53 -0.74 4.97
C LEU A 471 -15.91 -0.35 6.30
N VAL A 472 -16.37 0.76 6.87
CA VAL A 472 -15.80 1.36 8.08
C VAL A 472 -16.87 1.50 9.14
N GLN A 473 -16.55 1.15 10.38
CA GLN A 473 -17.43 1.35 11.51
C GLN A 473 -17.15 2.69 12.20
N SER A 474 -18.19 3.49 12.38
CA SER A 474 -18.13 4.73 13.17
C SER A 474 -18.12 4.44 14.69
N LEU A 475 -17.84 5.46 15.50
CA LEU A 475 -17.90 5.35 16.97
C LEU A 475 -19.26 4.88 17.51
N ASN A 476 -20.34 5.25 16.82
CA ASN A 476 -21.70 4.95 17.24
C ASN A 476 -22.20 3.61 16.67
N LEU A 477 -21.30 2.76 16.17
CA LEU A 477 -21.59 1.50 15.48
C LEU A 477 -22.32 1.61 14.14
N ASP A 478 -22.65 2.82 13.66
CA ASP A 478 -23.11 3.00 12.29
C ASP A 478 -22.02 2.58 11.31
N LEU A 479 -22.41 1.95 10.21
CA LEU A 479 -21.47 1.54 9.16
C LEU A 479 -21.48 2.55 8.02
N GLN A 480 -20.30 2.77 7.45
CA GLN A 480 -20.09 3.59 6.27
C GLN A 480 -19.45 2.72 5.19
N LEU A 481 -20.12 2.59 4.05
CA LEU A 481 -19.51 2.06 2.83
C LEU A 481 -19.01 3.23 2.01
N ILE A 482 -17.70 3.34 1.90
CA ILE A 482 -17.00 4.46 1.27
C ILE A 482 -16.38 3.93 -0.03
N SER A 483 -16.80 4.48 -1.16
CA SER A 483 -16.34 4.06 -2.49
C SER A 483 -15.77 5.25 -3.26
N TRP A 484 -14.51 5.14 -3.67
CA TRP A 484 -13.88 6.05 -4.63
C TRP A 484 -14.11 5.55 -6.05
N GLN A 485 -14.45 6.46 -6.96
CA GLN A 485 -14.52 6.11 -8.37
C GLN A 485 -13.12 5.81 -8.90
N THR A 486 -12.94 4.65 -9.54
CA THR A 486 -11.70 4.36 -10.28
C THR A 486 -11.56 5.41 -11.36
N ARG A 487 -10.54 6.26 -11.27
CA ARG A 487 -10.27 7.26 -12.30
C ARG A 487 -9.85 6.53 -13.56
N ILE A 488 -10.74 6.50 -14.56
CA ILE A 488 -10.34 6.29 -15.94
C ILE A 488 -9.57 7.56 -16.31
N ASN A 489 -8.25 7.57 -16.16
CA ASN A 489 -7.45 8.78 -16.43
C ASN A 489 -7.84 9.34 -17.80
N LYS A 490 -8.35 10.58 -17.82
CA LYS A 490 -8.58 11.32 -19.06
C LYS A 490 -7.23 11.60 -19.68
N GLN A 491 -6.80 10.71 -20.57
CA GLN A 491 -5.51 10.67 -21.22
C GLN A 491 -4.32 10.62 -20.24
N PRO A 492 -3.36 9.68 -20.44
CA PRO A 492 -2.10 9.76 -19.74
C PRO A 492 -1.45 11.09 -20.11
N ASN A 493 -1.20 11.95 -19.11
CA ASN A 493 -0.43 13.16 -19.28
C ASN A 493 0.90 12.78 -19.96
N THR A 494 1.08 13.17 -21.21
CA THR A 494 2.27 12.90 -22.03
C THR A 494 3.57 13.48 -21.46
N ARG A 495 3.51 14.18 -20.32
CA ARG A 495 4.64 14.79 -19.63
C ARG A 495 5.64 13.79 -19.04
N ASN A 496 5.27 12.53 -18.79
CA ASN A 496 6.20 11.53 -18.25
C ASN A 496 6.87 10.63 -19.31
N ALA A 497 6.63 10.85 -20.61
CA ALA A 497 7.23 10.05 -21.68
C ALA A 497 8.59 10.59 -22.19
N ILE A 498 9.10 11.70 -21.65
CA ILE A 498 10.39 12.30 -22.05
C ILE A 498 11.44 12.00 -20.98
N CYS A 499 11.73 10.74 -20.72
CA CYS A 499 12.94 10.31 -20.01
C CYS A 499 13.22 8.84 -20.35
N ASN A 500 13.45 8.57 -21.63
CA ASN A 500 14.20 7.41 -22.13
C ASN A 500 14.49 7.65 -23.62
N LYS A 501 15.52 8.47 -23.87
CA LYS A 501 16.34 8.41 -25.07
C LYS A 501 17.79 8.53 -24.65
#